data_AF-A0A1S8AZB2-F1
#
_entry.id   AF-A0A1S8AZB2-F1
#
_cell.length_a   1.000
_cell.length_b   1.000
_cell.length_c   1.000
_cell.angle_alpha   90.00
_cell.angle_beta   90.00
_cell.angle_gamma   90.00
#
_symmetry.space_group_name_H-M   'P 1'
#
loop_
_entity.id
_entity.type
_entity.pdbx_description
1 polymer ?
#
loop_
_entity_poly.entity_id
_entity_poly.type
_entity_poly.pdbx_seq_one_letter_code
_entity_poly.pdbx_strand_id
1 'polypeptide(L)'
;MDRRTYLVTAGVGASSLLAGCLSDGPAEDDSDDEPDPDGDESGPENEPRPGEVIETYLEAAQAEDPDAMAAVVHSASPLQGLLTDPEWEFESSGAADLDALETETVTADGSVADVRGLEGAEFWFAQSDLEAEIDDEEIVLVRAELDGSAAGDGPGVYALVTEGDEWKIFWVESGDDTPEDPEEAFEPEIIDTDDDVVERIEWGVDAVDAPEGSDSEPGYYARVHLTDSPGLEADLIRIESTVAGSEFEFYGEDKTEPSTSWAGTWANVRLNADGDQIVVTAVRGDTETVVHREHYEPSN
;
A
#
# COMPACT_ATOMS: atom_id res chain seq x y z
N MET A 1 -21.06 -18.66 18.32
CA MET A 1 -20.25 -19.06 17.17
C MET A 1 -19.70 -17.75 16.67
N ASP A 2 -18.60 -17.36 17.28
CA ASP A 2 -17.91 -16.11 17.02
C ASP A 2 -17.28 -16.23 15.63
N ARG A 3 -17.74 -15.38 14.71
CA ARG A 3 -17.21 -15.26 13.36
C ARG A 3 -15.89 -14.53 13.47
N ARG A 4 -14.81 -15.18 13.04
CA ARG A 4 -13.50 -14.53 12.95
C ARG A 4 -13.46 -13.86 11.59
N THR A 5 -13.69 -12.56 11.58
CA THR A 5 -13.50 -11.71 10.39
C THR A 5 -12.00 -11.54 10.19
N TYR A 6 -11.47 -12.03 9.08
CA TYR A 6 -10.12 -11.76 8.63
C TYR A 6 -10.25 -10.89 7.38
N LEU A 7 -9.59 -9.74 7.32
CA LEU A 7 -9.49 -8.93 6.09
C LEU A 7 -8.24 -9.39 5.34
N VAL A 8 -8.37 -9.54 4.02
CA VAL A 8 -7.31 -9.80 3.05
C VAL A 8 -7.48 -8.63 2.12
N THR A 9 -6.66 -7.64 2.35
CA THR A 9 -6.59 -6.45 1.52
C THR A 9 -5.74 -6.85 0.33
N ALA A 10 -6.29 -6.84 -0.89
CA ALA A 10 -5.44 -6.62 -2.05
C ALA A 10 -5.10 -5.13 -2.00
N GLY A 11 -3.94 -4.82 -1.43
CA GLY A 11 -3.53 -3.43 -1.22
C GLY A 11 -3.44 -2.68 -2.53
N VAL A 12 -4.28 -1.65 -2.66
CA VAL A 12 -3.85 -0.30 -3.07
C VAL A 12 -4.75 0.68 -2.32
N GLY A 13 -4.21 1.33 -1.29
CA GLY A 13 -4.97 2.24 -0.43
C GLY A 13 -5.20 3.59 -1.09
N ALA A 14 -6.46 3.95 -1.41
CA ALA A 14 -6.84 5.31 -1.76
C ALA A 14 -7.57 5.96 -0.58
N SER A 15 -6.88 6.88 0.09
CA SER A 15 -7.54 7.82 1.00
C SER A 15 -8.48 8.74 0.21
N SER A 16 -9.77 8.63 0.51
CA SER A 16 -10.82 9.44 -0.10
C SER A 16 -10.74 10.90 0.37
N LEU A 17 -10.35 11.84 -0.51
CA LEU A 17 -10.65 13.26 -0.29
C LEU A 17 -11.48 13.83 -1.45
N LEU A 18 -12.63 14.40 -1.05
CA LEU A 18 -13.65 15.00 -1.89
C LEU A 18 -13.24 16.40 -2.38
N ALA A 19 -13.10 16.58 -3.69
CA ALA A 19 -13.44 17.77 -4.50
C ALA A 19 -13.08 17.45 -5.96
N GLY A 20 -13.81 17.73 -7.04
CA GLY A 20 -14.80 18.76 -7.35
C GLY A 20 -14.52 19.26 -8.79
N CYS A 21 -15.29 18.75 -9.76
CA CYS A 21 -15.23 18.93 -11.23
C CYS A 21 -14.93 20.34 -11.80
N LEU A 22 -14.31 20.46 -12.99
CA LEU A 22 -15.00 20.80 -14.28
C LEU A 22 -14.09 20.95 -15.54
N SER A 23 -14.71 20.57 -16.67
CA SER A 23 -14.28 20.29 -18.05
C SER A 23 -13.93 21.46 -19.01
N ASP A 24 -13.40 21.11 -20.21
CA ASP A 24 -13.87 21.42 -21.60
C ASP A 24 -12.68 21.75 -22.57
N GLY A 25 -12.31 20.93 -23.58
CA GLY A 25 -12.94 20.84 -24.91
C GLY A 25 -11.87 20.87 -26.07
N PRO A 26 -12.20 20.53 -27.33
CA PRO A 26 -11.41 19.62 -28.22
C PRO A 26 -10.73 20.26 -29.47
N ALA A 27 -9.89 19.51 -30.19
CA ALA A 27 -9.77 19.54 -31.67
C ALA A 27 -8.87 18.43 -32.27
N GLU A 28 -9.35 17.88 -33.39
CA GLU A 28 -8.86 16.83 -34.29
C GLU A 28 -7.67 17.28 -35.17
N ASP A 29 -6.79 16.37 -35.62
CA ASP A 29 -6.28 16.39 -37.01
C ASP A 29 -5.79 15.00 -37.48
N ASP A 30 -6.32 14.60 -38.63
CA ASP A 30 -6.03 13.42 -39.45
C ASP A 30 -4.64 13.51 -40.11
N SER A 31 -3.98 12.37 -40.36
CA SER A 31 -3.65 11.88 -41.72
C SER A 31 -2.61 10.74 -41.74
N ASP A 32 -3.02 9.67 -42.43
CA ASP A 32 -2.34 8.52 -43.05
C ASP A 32 -0.85 8.65 -43.46
N ASP A 33 -0.07 7.56 -43.39
CA ASP A 33 0.21 6.67 -44.56
C ASP A 33 1.34 5.62 -44.27
N GLU A 34 0.90 4.37 -44.13
CA GLU A 34 1.44 3.08 -44.64
C GLU A 34 2.87 2.51 -44.34
N PRO A 35 3.02 1.16 -44.39
CA PRO A 35 3.94 0.37 -43.56
C PRO A 35 5.09 -0.30 -44.33
N ASP A 36 6.11 -0.81 -43.63
CA ASP A 36 7.07 -1.82 -44.15
C ASP A 36 7.93 -2.40 -42.99
N PRO A 37 8.57 -3.58 -43.12
CA PRO A 37 7.97 -4.87 -42.74
C PRO A 37 8.83 -5.70 -41.76
N ASP A 38 8.20 -6.72 -41.17
CA ASP A 38 8.75 -7.99 -40.69
C ASP A 38 10.02 -7.94 -39.80
N GLY A 39 9.78 -7.74 -38.50
CA GLY A 39 10.61 -8.26 -37.41
C GLY A 39 9.85 -9.37 -36.69
N ASP A 40 9.82 -10.55 -37.32
CA ASP A 40 9.24 -11.80 -36.83
C ASP A 40 9.97 -12.26 -35.55
N GLU A 41 9.35 -12.02 -34.40
CA GLU A 41 9.57 -12.81 -33.17
C GLU A 41 8.22 -13.39 -32.73
N SER A 42 7.69 -14.30 -33.56
CA SER A 42 6.53 -15.12 -33.21
C SER A 42 6.89 -16.11 -32.09
N GLY A 43 6.74 -15.66 -30.83
CA GLY A 43 6.34 -16.53 -29.72
C GLY A 43 4.83 -16.78 -29.76
N PRO A 44 4.29 -17.80 -29.10
CA PRO A 44 2.87 -18.16 -29.19
C PRO A 44 1.97 -16.98 -28.76
N GLU A 45 1.16 -16.47 -29.70
CA GLU A 45 0.39 -15.23 -29.57
C GLU A 45 -0.98 -15.42 -28.89
N ASN A 46 -1.16 -16.31 -27.90
CA ASN A 46 -2.49 -16.51 -27.31
C ASN A 46 -2.56 -16.76 -25.79
N GLU A 47 -1.45 -16.70 -25.05
CA GLU A 47 -1.46 -16.82 -23.60
C GLU A 47 -1.12 -15.46 -22.96
N PRO A 48 -1.92 -14.99 -21.98
CA PRO A 48 -1.65 -13.71 -21.32
C PRO A 48 -0.28 -13.76 -20.66
N ARG A 49 0.49 -12.69 -20.81
CA ARG A 49 1.80 -12.58 -20.15
C ARG A 49 1.61 -12.45 -18.64
N PRO A 50 2.60 -12.84 -17.82
CA PRO A 50 2.49 -12.75 -16.37
C PRO A 50 2.03 -11.37 -15.85
N GLY A 51 2.53 -10.26 -16.44
CA GLY A 51 2.09 -8.91 -16.09
C GLY A 51 0.61 -8.62 -16.39
N GLU A 52 0.09 -9.14 -17.50
CA GLU A 52 -1.32 -8.97 -17.91
C GLU A 52 -2.26 -9.74 -16.96
N VAL A 53 -1.80 -10.86 -16.38
CA VAL A 53 -2.54 -11.61 -15.37
C VAL A 53 -2.63 -10.82 -14.05
N ILE A 54 -1.55 -10.14 -13.65
CA ILE A 54 -1.54 -9.26 -12.47
C ILE A 54 -2.48 -8.07 -12.67
N GLU A 55 -2.41 -7.41 -13.83
CA GLU A 55 -3.33 -6.32 -14.18
C GLU A 55 -4.79 -6.76 -14.10
N THR A 56 -5.13 -7.91 -14.71
CA THR A 56 -6.47 -8.49 -14.65
C THR A 56 -6.92 -8.77 -13.21
N TYR A 57 -6.02 -9.29 -12.36
CA TYR A 57 -6.31 -9.54 -10.95
C TYR A 57 -6.61 -8.23 -10.19
N LEU A 58 -5.82 -7.18 -10.44
CA LEU A 58 -6.00 -5.86 -9.82
C LEU A 58 -7.24 -5.13 -10.33
N GLU A 59 -7.59 -5.25 -11.61
CA GLU A 59 -8.86 -4.74 -12.16
C GLU A 59 -10.06 -5.39 -11.46
N ALA A 60 -10.02 -6.72 -11.29
CA ALA A 60 -11.07 -7.45 -10.59
C ALA A 60 -11.14 -7.07 -9.10
N ALA A 61 -9.99 -6.86 -8.46
CA ALA A 61 -9.93 -6.33 -7.10
C ALA A 61 -10.57 -4.95 -6.99
N GLN A 62 -10.25 -4.01 -7.88
CA GLN A 62 -10.87 -2.68 -7.90
C GLN A 62 -12.37 -2.71 -8.18
N ALA A 63 -12.83 -3.66 -8.98
CA ALA A 63 -14.25 -3.88 -9.23
C ALA A 63 -14.97 -4.58 -8.06
N GLU A 64 -14.24 -4.97 -7.01
CA GLU A 64 -14.72 -5.78 -5.89
C GLU A 64 -15.41 -7.07 -6.38
N ASP A 65 -14.83 -7.70 -7.41
CA ASP A 65 -15.35 -8.89 -8.06
C ASP A 65 -14.49 -10.12 -7.69
N PRO A 66 -14.77 -10.77 -6.55
CA PRO A 66 -13.97 -11.92 -6.09
C PRO A 66 -14.10 -13.13 -7.02
N ASP A 67 -15.19 -13.26 -7.78
CA ASP A 67 -15.35 -14.32 -8.77
C ASP A 67 -14.38 -14.10 -9.95
N ALA A 68 -14.24 -12.86 -10.41
CA ALA A 68 -13.28 -12.49 -11.45
C ALA A 68 -11.83 -12.63 -10.94
N MET A 69 -11.54 -12.26 -9.70
CA MET A 69 -10.23 -12.49 -9.08
C MET A 69 -9.92 -13.98 -9.02
N ALA A 70 -10.87 -14.80 -8.54
CA ALA A 70 -10.71 -16.24 -8.44
C ALA A 70 -10.43 -16.91 -9.80
N ALA A 71 -10.94 -16.35 -10.91
CA ALA A 71 -10.73 -16.90 -12.26
C ALA A 71 -9.27 -16.84 -12.74
N VAL A 72 -8.48 -15.90 -12.20
CA VAL A 72 -7.04 -15.74 -12.53
C VAL A 72 -6.12 -16.28 -11.44
N VAL A 73 -6.67 -16.81 -10.35
CA VAL A 73 -5.93 -17.44 -9.25
C VAL A 73 -5.82 -18.95 -9.47
N HIS A 74 -4.64 -19.50 -9.20
CA HIS A 74 -4.32 -20.92 -9.34
C HIS A 74 -5.20 -21.79 -8.44
N SER A 75 -5.68 -22.95 -8.91
CA SER A 75 -6.63 -23.76 -8.13
C SER A 75 -6.06 -24.31 -6.83
N ALA A 76 -4.74 -24.54 -6.78
CA ALA A 76 -4.02 -24.95 -5.57
C ALA A 76 -3.66 -23.78 -4.64
N SER A 77 -3.92 -22.53 -5.03
CA SER A 77 -3.64 -21.37 -4.18
C SER A 77 -4.58 -21.32 -2.98
N PRO A 78 -4.10 -20.98 -1.77
CA PRO A 78 -4.96 -20.67 -0.63
C PRO A 78 -5.88 -19.47 -0.91
N LEU A 79 -5.49 -18.56 -1.82
CA LEU A 79 -6.30 -17.40 -2.21
C LEU A 79 -7.63 -17.81 -2.84
N GLN A 80 -7.66 -18.95 -3.55
CA GLN A 80 -8.89 -19.49 -4.14
C GLN A 80 -9.95 -19.78 -3.06
N GLY A 81 -9.53 -20.40 -1.97
CA GLY A 81 -10.41 -20.68 -0.84
C GLY A 81 -10.93 -19.41 -0.18
N LEU A 82 -10.11 -18.37 -0.08
CA LEU A 82 -10.48 -17.09 0.52
C LEU A 82 -11.48 -16.33 -0.35
N LEU A 83 -11.19 -16.17 -1.64
CA LEU A 83 -12.03 -15.40 -2.58
C LEU A 83 -13.40 -16.04 -2.81
N THR A 84 -13.51 -17.37 -2.69
CA THR A 84 -14.78 -18.07 -2.92
C THR A 84 -15.58 -18.34 -1.64
N ASP A 85 -15.08 -17.96 -0.47
CA ASP A 85 -15.77 -18.18 0.80
C ASP A 85 -16.86 -17.12 1.02
N PRO A 86 -18.15 -17.49 1.12
CA PRO A 86 -19.23 -16.54 1.36
C PRO A 86 -19.23 -15.94 2.77
N GLU A 87 -18.43 -16.47 3.70
CA GLU A 87 -18.21 -15.88 5.03
C GLU A 87 -17.17 -14.74 4.99
N TRP A 88 -16.57 -14.50 3.83
CA TRP A 88 -15.46 -13.61 3.62
C TRP A 88 -15.87 -12.43 2.73
N GLU A 89 -15.66 -11.21 3.20
CA GLU A 89 -15.95 -9.98 2.45
C GLU A 89 -14.63 -9.37 1.99
N PHE A 90 -14.43 -9.34 0.67
CA PHE A 90 -13.33 -8.63 0.04
C PHE A 90 -13.69 -7.14 -0.03
N GLU A 91 -12.79 -6.28 0.43
CA GLU A 91 -12.92 -4.83 0.31
C GLU A 91 -11.64 -4.30 -0.34
N SER A 92 -11.78 -3.60 -1.46
CA SER A 92 -10.66 -2.90 -2.08
C SER A 92 -10.49 -1.54 -1.42
N SER A 93 -9.25 -1.19 -1.12
CA SER A 93 -8.93 0.06 -0.46
C SER A 93 -8.91 1.28 -1.39
N GLY A 94 -9.20 1.14 -2.69
CA GLY A 94 -9.19 2.29 -3.59
C GLY A 94 -9.31 2.04 -5.09
N ALA A 95 -9.37 3.15 -5.84
CA ALA A 95 -9.24 3.18 -7.30
C ALA A 95 -7.77 3.45 -7.65
N ALA A 96 -7.01 2.37 -7.85
CA ALA A 96 -5.63 2.45 -8.30
C ALA A 96 -5.57 2.83 -9.79
N ASP A 97 -4.64 3.72 -10.15
CA ASP A 97 -4.39 4.04 -11.56
C ASP A 97 -3.57 2.91 -12.21
N LEU A 98 -4.23 1.89 -12.74
CA LEU A 98 -3.54 0.76 -13.37
C LEU A 98 -2.82 1.14 -14.66
N ASP A 99 -3.15 2.28 -15.26
CA ASP A 99 -2.37 2.81 -16.38
C ASP A 99 -0.93 3.17 -15.95
N ALA A 100 -0.69 3.33 -14.65
CA ALA A 100 0.61 3.56 -14.03
C ALA A 100 1.27 2.27 -13.47
N LEU A 101 0.70 1.09 -13.75
CA LEU A 101 1.25 -0.20 -13.31
C LEU A 101 2.53 -0.53 -14.08
N GLU A 102 3.64 -0.61 -13.37
CA GLU A 102 4.90 -1.14 -13.87
C GLU A 102 5.11 -2.57 -13.34
N THR A 103 5.48 -3.49 -14.24
CA THR A 103 5.78 -4.88 -13.89
C THR A 103 7.20 -5.25 -14.30
N GLU A 104 7.94 -5.87 -13.37
CA GLU A 104 9.30 -6.36 -13.59
C GLU A 104 9.40 -7.84 -13.20
N THR A 105 9.87 -8.68 -14.12
CA THR A 105 10.20 -10.07 -13.77
C THR A 105 11.47 -10.11 -12.92
N VAL A 106 11.32 -10.44 -11.64
CA VAL A 106 12.46 -10.56 -10.71
C VAL A 106 13.06 -11.97 -10.71
N THR A 107 12.26 -13.00 -11.02
CA THR A 107 12.73 -14.38 -11.21
C THR A 107 11.98 -15.03 -12.38
N ALA A 108 12.69 -15.37 -13.45
CA ALA A 108 12.10 -15.92 -14.68
C ALA A 108 11.91 -17.46 -14.68
N ASP A 109 12.79 -18.19 -13.98
CA ASP A 109 12.77 -19.65 -13.84
C ASP A 109 12.70 -19.99 -12.34
N GLY A 110 11.56 -19.69 -11.72
CA GLY A 110 11.34 -19.86 -10.30
C GLY A 110 11.22 -21.33 -9.88
N SER A 111 11.28 -21.55 -8.58
CA SER A 111 11.08 -22.83 -7.92
C SER A 111 10.13 -22.70 -6.75
N VAL A 112 9.65 -23.84 -6.23
CA VAL A 112 8.85 -23.88 -4.99
C VAL A 112 9.59 -23.21 -3.81
N ALA A 113 10.92 -23.26 -3.80
CA ALA A 113 11.72 -22.60 -2.76
C ALA A 113 11.58 -21.07 -2.83
N ASP A 114 11.47 -20.50 -4.03
CA ASP A 114 11.29 -19.06 -4.23
C ASP A 114 9.90 -18.62 -3.75
N VAL A 115 8.86 -19.41 -4.05
CA VAL A 115 7.49 -19.16 -3.54
C VAL A 115 7.45 -19.23 -2.01
N ARG A 116 8.10 -20.22 -1.39
CA ARG A 116 8.20 -20.34 0.07
C ARG A 116 9.00 -19.21 0.71
N GLY A 117 9.85 -18.53 -0.05
CA GLY A 117 10.64 -17.39 0.40
C GLY A 117 9.86 -16.08 0.47
N LEU A 118 8.68 -16.00 -0.15
CA LEU A 118 7.80 -14.84 -0.07
C LEU A 118 7.20 -14.70 1.33
N GLU A 119 6.98 -13.46 1.76
CA GLU A 119 6.35 -13.19 3.06
C GLU A 119 4.99 -13.89 3.21
N GLY A 120 4.73 -14.39 4.41
CA GLY A 120 3.52 -15.13 4.75
C GLY A 120 3.41 -16.53 4.13
N ALA A 121 4.17 -16.84 3.07
CA ALA A 121 4.08 -18.10 2.36
C ALA A 121 4.41 -19.30 3.27
N GLU A 122 5.44 -19.21 4.11
CA GLU A 122 5.78 -20.30 5.04
C GLU A 122 4.60 -20.66 5.96
N PHE A 123 3.87 -19.66 6.47
CA PHE A 123 2.72 -19.88 7.35
C PHE A 123 1.57 -20.55 6.60
N TRP A 124 1.21 -20.04 5.43
CA TRP A 124 0.08 -20.52 4.64
C TRP A 124 0.33 -21.91 4.04
N PHE A 125 1.57 -22.19 3.66
CA PHE A 125 1.97 -23.45 3.04
C PHE A 125 2.61 -24.46 4.00
N ALA A 126 2.64 -24.17 5.31
CA ALA A 126 3.23 -25.07 6.32
C ALA A 126 2.66 -26.51 6.30
N GLN A 127 1.42 -26.67 5.82
CA GLN A 127 0.73 -27.95 5.73
C GLN A 127 0.60 -28.49 4.30
N SER A 128 1.07 -27.73 3.30
CA SER A 128 0.97 -28.07 1.87
C SER A 128 2.27 -28.68 1.37
N ASP A 129 2.12 -29.71 0.52
CA ASP A 129 3.25 -30.31 -0.20
C ASP A 129 3.37 -29.66 -1.57
N LEU A 130 3.84 -28.40 -1.61
CA LEU A 130 3.95 -27.62 -2.84
C LEU A 130 4.79 -28.32 -3.91
N GLU A 131 5.81 -29.09 -3.50
CA GLU A 131 6.62 -29.89 -4.43
C GLU A 131 5.80 -31.00 -5.12
N ALA A 132 4.69 -31.45 -4.53
CA ALA A 132 3.78 -32.38 -5.17
C ALA A 132 2.67 -31.67 -5.97
N GLU A 133 2.40 -30.40 -5.68
CA GLU A 133 1.28 -29.66 -6.27
C GLU A 133 1.69 -28.87 -7.52
N ILE A 134 2.88 -28.25 -7.52
CA ILE A 134 3.29 -27.27 -8.54
C ILE A 134 4.72 -27.46 -9.09
N ASP A 135 5.48 -28.50 -8.69
CA ASP A 135 6.89 -28.69 -9.11
C ASP A 135 7.06 -29.03 -10.60
N ASP A 136 6.01 -29.56 -11.22
CA ASP A 136 5.96 -29.84 -12.67
C ASP A 136 5.52 -28.60 -13.49
N GLU A 137 5.16 -27.49 -12.83
CA GLU A 137 4.62 -26.27 -13.43
C GLU A 137 5.70 -25.19 -13.57
N GLU A 138 5.54 -24.27 -14.52
CA GLU A 138 6.45 -23.14 -14.68
C GLU A 138 6.11 -22.08 -13.63
N ILE A 139 7.14 -21.52 -12.99
CA ILE A 139 7.01 -20.54 -11.91
C ILE A 139 7.77 -19.27 -12.30
N VAL A 140 7.14 -18.11 -12.12
CA VAL A 140 7.76 -16.80 -12.30
C VAL A 140 7.42 -15.92 -11.10
N LEU A 141 8.39 -15.13 -10.64
CA LEU A 141 8.15 -14.04 -9.68
C LEU A 141 8.19 -12.72 -10.42
N VAL A 142 7.13 -11.93 -10.27
CA VAL A 142 6.96 -10.63 -10.90
C VAL A 142 6.71 -9.61 -9.81
N ARG A 143 7.54 -8.57 -9.76
CA ARG A 143 7.30 -7.39 -8.96
C ARG A 143 6.34 -6.48 -9.73
N ALA A 144 5.33 -5.97 -9.04
CA ALA A 144 4.41 -4.97 -9.57
C ALA A 144 4.41 -3.74 -8.67
N GLU A 145 4.48 -2.56 -9.29
CA GLU A 145 4.52 -1.26 -8.62
C GLU A 145 3.58 -0.30 -9.36
N LEU A 146 2.93 0.60 -8.62
CA LEU A 146 2.11 1.67 -9.19
C LEU A 146 2.86 2.99 -9.00
N ASP A 147 3.23 3.65 -10.11
CA ASP A 147 3.89 4.95 -10.04
C ASP A 147 2.98 5.97 -9.33
N GLY A 148 3.48 6.60 -8.27
CA GLY A 148 2.73 7.58 -7.47
C GLY A 148 1.94 7.00 -6.28
N SER A 149 2.15 5.74 -5.90
CA SER A 149 1.66 5.21 -4.62
C SER A 149 2.25 6.01 -3.45
N ALA A 150 1.43 6.29 -2.43
CA ALA A 150 1.89 7.01 -1.24
C ALA A 150 2.99 6.20 -0.54
N ALA A 151 3.96 6.89 0.08
CA ALA A 151 5.03 6.23 0.83
C ALA A 151 4.43 5.36 1.95
N GLY A 152 4.34 4.05 1.71
CA GLY A 152 3.61 3.09 2.55
C GLY A 152 2.96 1.95 1.76
N ASP A 153 2.74 2.12 0.45
CA ASP A 153 2.27 1.08 -0.48
C ASP A 153 3.46 0.54 -1.30
N GLY A 154 4.27 -0.32 -0.68
CA GLY A 154 5.46 -0.93 -1.30
C GLY A 154 5.12 -1.85 -2.49
N PRO A 155 6.09 -2.13 -3.37
CA PRO A 155 5.86 -2.99 -4.53
C PRO A 155 5.53 -4.43 -4.10
N GLY A 156 4.43 -4.99 -4.62
CA GLY A 156 4.03 -6.37 -4.36
C GLY A 156 4.81 -7.35 -5.24
N VAL A 157 5.26 -8.48 -4.67
CA VAL A 157 5.84 -9.58 -5.44
C VAL A 157 4.79 -10.68 -5.63
N TYR A 158 4.46 -10.93 -6.89
CA TYR A 158 3.49 -11.93 -7.32
C TYR A 158 4.22 -13.19 -7.75
N ALA A 159 3.89 -14.32 -7.13
CA ALA A 159 4.21 -15.63 -7.66
C ALA A 159 3.12 -16.04 -8.65
N LEU A 160 3.52 -16.27 -9.90
CA LEU A 160 2.66 -16.86 -10.91
C LEU A 160 3.13 -18.26 -11.25
N VAL A 161 2.15 -19.16 -11.40
CA VAL A 161 2.36 -20.57 -11.68
C VAL A 161 1.44 -20.95 -12.84
N THR A 162 1.93 -21.74 -13.78
CA THR A 162 1.12 -22.19 -14.93
C THR A 162 0.13 -23.28 -14.52
N GLU A 163 -1.16 -23.11 -14.84
CA GLU A 163 -2.18 -24.15 -14.77
C GLU A 163 -2.68 -24.45 -16.19
N GLY A 164 -2.36 -25.63 -16.72
CA GLY A 164 -2.82 -26.02 -18.06
C GLY A 164 -2.34 -25.08 -19.18
N ASP A 165 -1.05 -24.74 -19.15
CA ASP A 165 -0.36 -23.80 -20.04
C ASP A 165 -0.75 -22.30 -19.83
N GLU A 166 -1.70 -21.97 -18.94
CA GLU A 166 -2.08 -20.59 -18.63
C GLU A 166 -1.42 -20.08 -17.33
N TRP A 167 -0.87 -18.87 -17.34
CA TRP A 167 -0.37 -18.22 -16.12
C TRP A 167 -1.50 -17.88 -15.14
N LYS A 168 -1.31 -18.21 -13.86
CA LYS A 168 -2.25 -17.91 -12.77
C LYS A 168 -1.52 -17.33 -11.57
N ILE A 169 -2.17 -16.42 -10.85
CA ILE A 169 -1.68 -15.92 -9.55
C ILE A 169 -1.69 -17.08 -8.55
N PHE A 170 -0.54 -17.44 -8.01
CA PHE A 170 -0.42 -18.48 -6.99
C PHE A 170 -0.33 -17.89 -5.58
N TRP A 171 0.49 -16.86 -5.41
CA TRP A 171 0.66 -16.15 -4.14
C TRP A 171 1.00 -14.69 -4.42
N VAL A 172 0.62 -13.81 -3.48
CA VAL A 172 0.97 -12.40 -3.52
C VAL A 172 1.60 -12.06 -2.19
N GLU A 173 2.85 -11.64 -2.23
CA GLU A 173 3.47 -10.93 -1.12
C GLU A 173 2.89 -9.52 -1.11
N SER A 174 2.11 -9.21 -0.07
CA SER A 174 1.86 -7.82 0.29
C SER A 174 3.20 -7.30 0.79
N GLY A 175 3.86 -6.41 0.06
CA GLY A 175 5.15 -5.87 0.49
C GLY A 175 4.98 -5.19 1.84
N ASP A 176 5.37 -5.86 2.92
CA ASP A 176 5.51 -5.23 4.22
C ASP A 176 6.95 -4.71 4.30
N ASP A 177 7.14 -3.43 3.95
CA ASP A 177 8.42 -2.73 4.13
C ASP A 177 8.74 -2.50 5.62
N THR A 178 7.95 -3.04 6.57
CA THR A 178 8.31 -3.04 7.99
C THR A 178 9.57 -3.88 8.17
N PRO A 179 10.70 -3.27 8.56
CA PRO A 179 11.90 -4.04 8.87
C PRO A 179 11.62 -5.00 10.04
N GLU A 180 12.25 -6.19 10.02
CA GLU A 180 12.14 -7.18 11.11
C GLU A 180 12.51 -6.59 12.50
N ASP A 181 13.36 -5.57 12.50
CA ASP A 181 13.65 -4.71 13.65
C ASP A 181 13.32 -3.25 13.30
N PRO A 182 12.25 -2.66 13.87
CA PRO A 182 11.86 -1.27 13.58
C PRO A 182 12.95 -0.26 13.93
N GLU A 183 13.82 -0.56 14.90
CA GLU A 183 14.93 0.33 15.26
C GLU A 183 15.94 0.53 14.12
N GLU A 184 16.01 -0.38 13.15
CA GLU A 184 16.90 -0.24 11.98
C GLU A 184 16.45 0.90 11.05
N ALA A 185 15.14 1.21 11.01
CA ALA A 185 14.61 2.34 10.24
C ALA A 185 14.70 3.68 10.98
N PHE A 186 14.94 3.66 12.30
CA PHE A 186 14.88 4.86 13.11
C PHE A 186 16.12 5.74 12.98
N GLU A 187 15.89 7.03 12.83
CA GLU A 187 16.95 8.02 12.93
C GLU A 187 17.06 8.62 14.35
N PRO A 188 18.17 9.29 14.70
CA PRO A 188 18.33 9.93 16.01
C PRO A 188 17.24 10.95 16.30
N GLU A 189 16.75 10.96 17.54
CA GLU A 189 15.69 11.86 18.00
C GLU A 189 16.04 13.35 17.84
N ILE A 190 15.01 14.13 17.53
CA ILE A 190 15.04 15.59 17.47
C ILE A 190 13.83 16.07 18.25
N ILE A 191 14.03 16.71 19.40
CA ILE A 191 12.91 17.21 20.20
C ILE A 191 12.77 18.71 19.98
N ASP A 192 11.57 19.12 19.58
CA ASP A 192 11.15 20.53 19.54
C ASP A 192 10.97 21.06 20.96
N THR A 193 12.08 21.49 21.59
CA THR A 193 12.06 21.91 23.00
C THR A 193 11.47 23.30 23.25
N ASP A 194 11.31 24.10 22.20
CA ASP A 194 10.76 25.45 22.27
C ASP A 194 9.25 25.48 21.96
N ASP A 195 8.66 24.30 21.65
CA ASP A 195 7.28 24.10 21.20
C ASP A 195 6.93 25.00 19.99
N ASP A 196 7.91 25.16 19.08
CA ASP A 196 7.81 26.05 17.92
C ASP A 196 6.82 25.51 16.87
N VAL A 197 6.64 24.18 16.82
CA VAL A 197 5.74 23.44 15.93
C VAL A 197 4.92 22.39 16.69
N VAL A 198 5.57 21.51 17.46
CA VAL A 198 4.92 20.41 18.18
C VAL A 198 4.75 20.79 19.65
N GLU A 199 3.52 20.78 20.16
CA GLU A 199 3.27 21.01 21.59
C GLU A 199 3.47 19.73 22.41
N ARG A 200 2.97 18.59 21.90
CA ARG A 200 3.06 17.29 22.56
C ARG A 200 2.60 16.15 21.67
N ILE A 201 3.06 14.93 21.98
CA ILE A 201 2.57 13.69 21.42
C ILE A 201 1.90 12.86 22.53
N GLU A 202 0.65 12.44 22.33
CA GLU A 202 -0.02 11.45 23.18
C GLU A 202 0.11 10.07 22.54
N TRP A 203 0.84 9.16 23.18
CA TRP A 203 1.02 7.79 22.70
C TRP A 203 -0.12 6.87 23.15
N GLY A 204 -0.50 5.90 22.31
CA GLY A 204 -1.45 4.84 22.64
C GLY A 204 -2.90 5.32 22.80
N VAL A 205 -3.33 6.26 21.97
CA VAL A 205 -4.71 6.78 21.98
C VAL A 205 -5.66 5.90 21.16
N ASP A 206 -6.96 6.03 21.41
CA ASP A 206 -8.00 5.45 20.56
C ASP A 206 -8.14 6.20 19.23
N ALA A 207 -8.56 5.49 18.18
CA ALA A 207 -8.97 6.11 16.92
C ALA A 207 -10.19 7.03 17.15
N VAL A 208 -10.18 8.23 16.56
CA VAL A 208 -11.19 9.27 16.87
C VAL A 208 -12.58 8.93 16.32
N ASP A 209 -12.68 8.01 15.36
CA ASP A 209 -13.93 7.58 14.72
C ASP A 209 -14.22 6.08 14.90
N ALA A 210 -13.62 5.42 15.89
CA ALA A 210 -13.97 4.05 16.23
C ALA A 210 -15.45 3.99 16.68
N PRO A 211 -16.36 3.34 15.93
CA PRO A 211 -17.77 3.26 16.31
C PRO A 211 -17.90 2.58 17.69
N GLU A 212 -18.81 3.06 18.55
CA GLU A 212 -19.02 2.47 19.88
C GLU A 212 -19.21 0.94 19.78
N GLY A 213 -18.26 0.17 20.33
CA GLY A 213 -18.26 -1.29 20.29
C GLY A 213 -17.43 -1.93 19.17
N SER A 214 -16.63 -1.14 18.45
CA SER A 214 -15.53 -1.67 17.64
C SER A 214 -14.44 -2.27 18.54
N ASP A 215 -13.94 -3.45 18.19
CA ASP A 215 -12.74 -4.06 18.77
C ASP A 215 -11.46 -3.33 18.27
N SER A 216 -11.51 -2.00 18.16
CA SER A 216 -10.31 -1.20 17.92
C SER A 216 -9.48 -1.25 19.19
N GLU A 217 -8.45 -2.09 19.20
CA GLU A 217 -7.54 -2.21 20.32
C GLU A 217 -6.89 -0.83 20.60
N PRO A 218 -6.98 -0.30 21.84
CA PRO A 218 -6.26 0.89 22.23
C PRO A 218 -4.76 0.62 22.12
N GLY A 219 -3.99 1.54 21.50
CA GLY A 219 -2.53 1.42 21.46
C GLY A 219 -1.87 1.61 20.10
N TYR A 220 -2.62 1.58 19.00
CA TYR A 220 -2.07 1.67 17.64
C TYR A 220 -2.08 3.08 17.05
N TYR A 221 -2.24 4.12 17.88
CA TYR A 221 -2.24 5.51 17.41
C TYR A 221 -1.47 6.44 18.37
N ALA A 222 -0.83 7.44 17.78
CA ALA A 222 -0.32 8.63 18.45
C ALA A 222 -1.19 9.83 18.09
N ARG A 223 -1.49 10.70 19.06
CA ARG A 223 -2.05 12.02 18.77
C ARG A 223 -0.96 13.07 18.83
N VAL A 224 -0.63 13.66 17.69
CA VAL A 224 0.34 14.74 17.59
C VAL A 224 -0.41 16.07 17.65
N HIS A 225 -0.11 16.88 18.66
CA HIS A 225 -0.69 18.22 18.83
C HIS A 225 0.28 19.29 18.31
N LEU A 226 -0.19 20.13 17.40
CA LEU A 226 0.58 21.28 16.90
C LEU A 226 0.31 22.51 17.76
N THR A 227 1.34 23.32 17.96
CA THR A 227 1.29 24.50 18.82
C THR A 227 0.25 25.53 18.36
N ASP A 228 -0.45 26.14 19.31
CA ASP A 228 -1.32 27.31 19.06
C ASP A 228 -0.52 28.59 18.74
N SER A 229 0.77 28.60 19.04
CA SER A 229 1.64 29.79 18.91
C SER A 229 2.94 29.43 18.20
N PRO A 230 2.91 29.27 16.87
CA PRO A 230 4.08 28.94 16.06
C PRO A 230 5.26 29.86 16.32
N GLY A 231 6.41 29.28 16.67
CA GLY A 231 7.69 29.98 16.69
C GLY A 231 8.43 29.92 15.35
N LEU A 232 7.98 29.02 14.46
CA LEU A 232 8.52 28.82 13.12
C LEU A 232 7.49 29.18 12.04
N GLU A 233 7.94 29.89 11.00
CA GLU A 233 7.13 30.14 9.80
C GLU A 233 7.30 28.96 8.82
N ALA A 234 6.23 28.22 8.59
CA ALA A 234 6.13 27.13 7.61
C ALA A 234 4.89 27.30 6.73
N ASP A 235 5.03 26.92 5.47
CA ASP A 235 3.95 26.87 4.47
C ASP A 235 3.15 25.57 4.60
N LEU A 236 3.75 24.52 5.16
CA LEU A 236 3.16 23.21 5.40
C LEU A 236 3.87 22.53 6.59
N ILE A 237 3.11 21.84 7.42
CA ILE A 237 3.60 20.85 8.38
C ILE A 237 3.17 19.47 7.93
N ARG A 238 4.12 18.56 7.76
CA ARG A 238 3.89 17.15 7.46
C ARG A 238 4.23 16.30 8.69
N ILE A 239 3.36 15.37 9.03
CA ILE A 239 3.51 14.45 10.16
C ILE A 239 3.47 13.02 9.60
N GLU A 240 4.52 12.25 9.85
CA GLU A 240 4.73 10.92 9.28
C GLU A 240 5.00 9.89 10.40
N SER A 241 4.54 8.66 10.24
CA SER A 241 5.06 7.49 10.97
C SER A 241 6.03 6.74 10.08
N THR A 242 7.23 6.45 10.58
CA THR A 242 8.30 5.80 9.80
C THR A 242 7.96 4.38 9.38
N VAL A 243 7.30 3.60 10.23
CA VAL A 243 7.04 2.18 9.96
C VAL A 243 5.60 1.96 9.50
N ALA A 244 4.60 2.53 10.18
CA ALA A 244 3.21 2.37 9.77
C ALA A 244 2.78 3.18 8.54
N GLY A 245 3.67 4.02 7.97
CA GLY A 245 3.43 4.76 6.72
C GLY A 245 2.27 5.77 6.74
N SER A 246 1.76 6.16 7.91
CA SER A 246 0.74 7.20 8.03
C SER A 246 1.32 8.59 7.81
N GLU A 247 0.69 9.38 6.95
CA GLU A 247 1.07 10.75 6.64
C GLU A 247 -0.11 11.72 6.81
N PHE A 248 0.15 12.90 7.38
CA PHE A 248 -0.81 14.00 7.50
C PHE A 248 -0.15 15.33 7.15
N GLU A 249 -0.85 16.13 6.35
CA GLU A 249 -0.39 17.44 5.91
C GLU A 249 -1.32 18.56 6.40
N PHE A 250 -0.74 19.62 6.96
CA PHE A 250 -1.45 20.82 7.40
C PHE A 250 -0.81 22.07 6.83
N TYR A 251 -1.57 22.85 6.07
CA TYR A 251 -1.06 24.02 5.36
C TYR A 251 -0.95 25.25 6.28
N GLY A 252 -0.10 26.19 5.88
CA GLY A 252 0.02 27.52 6.49
C GLY A 252 -1.11 28.46 6.08
N GLU A 253 -1.14 29.67 6.63
CA GLU A 253 -2.15 30.69 6.30
C GLU A 253 -2.01 31.21 4.86
N ASP A 254 -2.46 30.46 3.85
CA ASP A 254 -2.79 31.03 2.54
C ASP A 254 -4.25 31.55 2.53
N LYS A 255 -4.43 32.74 1.95
CA LYS A 255 -5.54 33.69 2.21
C LYS A 255 -6.75 33.52 1.31
N THR A 256 -6.82 32.42 0.56
CA THR A 256 -7.84 32.22 -0.48
C THR A 256 -8.84 31.11 -0.19
N GLU A 257 -8.57 30.21 0.76
CA GLU A 257 -9.50 29.14 1.15
C GLU A 257 -9.76 29.16 2.66
N PRO A 258 -11.02 29.02 3.11
CA PRO A 258 -11.32 28.98 4.52
C PRO A 258 -10.85 27.64 5.11
N SER A 259 -10.11 27.74 6.22
CA SER A 259 -9.72 26.69 7.17
C SER A 259 -8.69 25.67 6.71
N THR A 260 -7.44 25.89 7.10
CA THR A 260 -6.54 24.88 7.71
C THR A 260 -5.23 25.60 8.04
N SER A 261 -5.26 26.49 9.05
CA SER A 261 -4.01 26.89 9.69
C SER A 261 -3.54 25.69 10.49
N TRP A 262 -2.31 25.23 10.29
CA TRP A 262 -1.74 24.14 11.08
C TRP A 262 -1.64 24.47 12.57
N ALA A 263 -1.52 25.75 12.93
CA ALA A 263 -1.47 26.18 14.33
C ALA A 263 -2.73 25.75 15.11
N GLY A 264 -2.54 25.06 16.23
CA GLY A 264 -3.62 24.58 17.11
C GLY A 264 -4.39 23.36 16.56
N THR A 265 -3.91 22.72 15.50
CA THR A 265 -4.48 21.47 14.99
C THR A 265 -3.86 20.25 15.67
N TRP A 266 -4.40 19.08 15.38
CA TRP A 266 -3.82 17.81 15.79
C TRP A 266 -4.07 16.74 14.73
N ALA A 267 -3.25 15.70 14.73
CA ALA A 267 -3.39 14.51 13.89
C ALA A 267 -3.42 13.24 14.76
N ASN A 268 -4.22 12.26 14.36
CA ASN A 268 -4.18 10.91 14.91
C ASN A 268 -3.39 10.03 13.93
N VAL A 269 -2.13 9.80 14.23
CA VAL A 269 -1.18 9.05 13.39
C VAL A 269 -1.21 7.58 13.80
N ARG A 270 -1.33 6.66 12.85
CA ARG A 270 -1.24 5.22 13.15
C ARG A 270 0.21 4.87 13.52
N LEU A 271 0.37 3.85 14.35
CA LEU A 271 1.66 3.33 14.78
C LEU A 271 1.78 1.85 14.44
N ASN A 272 3.00 1.40 14.16
CA ASN A 272 3.32 -0.02 14.15
C ASN A 272 3.36 -0.54 15.60
N ALA A 273 2.83 -1.76 15.80
CA ALA A 273 2.70 -2.42 17.08
C ALA A 273 4.07 -2.72 17.74
N ASP A 274 5.06 -3.05 16.92
CA ASP A 274 6.38 -3.51 17.34
C ASP A 274 7.35 -2.34 17.58
N GLY A 275 6.98 -1.13 17.16
CA GLY A 275 7.73 0.11 17.36
C GLY A 275 7.58 1.03 16.16
N ASP A 276 7.51 2.34 16.41
CA ASP A 276 7.42 3.34 15.34
C ASP A 276 8.21 4.61 15.70
N GLN A 277 8.41 5.49 14.73
CA GLN A 277 8.99 6.81 14.92
C GLN A 277 8.08 7.85 14.27
N ILE A 278 7.64 8.83 15.04
CA ILE A 278 6.90 9.99 14.49
C ILE A 278 7.92 11.03 14.04
N VAL A 279 7.79 11.46 12.80
CA VAL A 279 8.60 12.53 12.20
C VAL A 279 7.69 13.70 11.86
N VAL A 280 8.05 14.90 12.29
CA VAL A 280 7.36 16.14 11.93
C VAL A 280 8.31 17.03 11.14
N THR A 281 7.89 17.34 9.92
CA THR A 281 8.65 18.12 8.95
C THR A 281 7.95 19.45 8.69
N ALA A 282 8.69 20.54 8.84
CA ALA A 282 8.25 21.87 8.44
C ALA A 282 8.77 22.19 7.03
N VAL A 283 7.88 22.60 6.14
CA VAL A 283 8.19 22.94 4.75
C VAL A 283 8.01 24.43 4.54
N ARG A 284 9.01 25.07 3.92
CA ARG A 284 8.99 26.49 3.55
C ARG A 284 9.56 26.69 2.15
N GLY A 285 8.71 27.04 1.20
CA GLY A 285 9.01 26.97 -0.24
C GLY A 285 9.52 25.57 -0.60
N ASP A 286 10.69 25.50 -1.22
CA ASP A 286 11.33 24.23 -1.61
C ASP A 286 12.23 23.63 -0.50
N THR A 287 12.19 24.16 0.73
CA THR A 287 13.04 23.71 1.84
C THR A 287 12.22 22.93 2.85
N GLU A 288 12.59 21.67 3.05
CA GLU A 288 12.05 20.81 4.10
C GLU A 288 13.02 20.75 5.29
N THR A 289 12.49 20.74 6.51
CA THR A 289 13.29 20.63 7.73
C THR A 289 12.55 19.79 8.76
N VAL A 290 13.15 18.68 9.18
CA VAL A 290 12.65 17.89 10.30
C VAL A 290 12.82 18.69 11.58
N VAL A 291 11.70 19.02 12.22
CA VAL A 291 11.65 19.85 13.44
C VAL A 291 11.41 19.02 14.70
N HIS A 292 10.76 17.86 14.55
CA HIS A 292 10.52 16.94 15.64
C HIS A 292 10.62 15.50 15.15
N ARG A 293 11.18 14.62 15.97
CA ARG A 293 11.37 13.21 15.72
C ARG A 293 11.47 12.48 17.06
N GLU A 294 10.48 11.65 17.38
CA GLU A 294 10.38 10.94 18.66
C GLU A 294 10.00 9.47 18.43
N HIS A 295 10.61 8.57 19.20
CA HIS A 295 10.37 7.13 19.13
C HIS A 295 9.17 6.73 19.98
N TYR A 296 8.32 5.86 19.43
CA TYR A 296 7.34 5.12 20.20
C TYR A 296 7.99 3.87 20.81
N GLU A 297 8.20 3.88 22.12
CA GLU A 297 8.61 2.70 22.87
C GLU A 297 7.36 1.99 23.44
N PRO A 298 6.85 0.92 22.82
CA PRO A 298 5.74 0.16 23.38
C PRO A 298 6.13 -0.37 24.76
N SER A 299 5.27 -0.11 25.76
CA SER A 299 5.49 -0.58 27.12
C SER A 299 5.31 -2.10 27.20
N ASN A 300 6.42 -2.85 27.17
CA ASN A 300 6.45 -4.29 27.45
C ASN A 300 5.93 -4.65 28.86
#